data_AF-A0A3B3UJY0-F1
#
_entry.id   AF-A0A3B3UJY0-F1
#
_cell.length_a   1.000
_cell.length_b   1.000
_cell.length_c   1.000
_cell.angle_alpha   90.00
_cell.angle_beta   90.00
_cell.angle_gamma   90.00
#
_symmetry.space_group_name_H-M   'P 1'
#
loop_
_entity.id
_entity.type
_entity.pdbx_description
1 polymer ?
#
loop_
_entity_poly.entity_id
_entity_poly.type
_entity_poly.pdbx_seq_one_letter_code
_entity_poly.pdbx_strand_id
1 'polypeptide(L)'
;MVFGQKTVVKGEPEDEEEEEMVDPLETLRQKCEETKHCVHTQERLELCETRVGSRSQTQEDCTEELFDFLHARDHCVSHKLFHSIK
;
A
#
# COMPACT_ATOMS: atom_id res chain seq x y z
N MET A 1 9.53 0.67 24.33
CA MET A 1 8.06 0.62 24.48
C MET A 1 7.57 -0.36 23.44
N VAL A 2 7.04 -1.48 23.92
CA VAL A 2 6.59 -2.62 23.12
C VAL A 2 5.21 -2.26 22.58
N PHE A 3 5.06 -2.11 21.26
CA PHE A 3 3.74 -2.00 20.65
C PHE A 3 3.08 -3.38 20.72
N GLY A 4 2.02 -3.44 21.53
CA GLY A 4 1.43 -4.66 22.04
C GLY A 4 0.84 -5.55 20.96
N GLN A 5 1.33 -6.78 20.94
CA GLN A 5 0.64 -7.94 20.40
C GLN A 5 -0.62 -8.17 21.24
N LYS A 6 -1.80 -7.79 20.73
CA LYS A 6 -3.08 -8.19 21.33
C LYS A 6 -3.55 -9.47 20.63
N THR A 7 -3.04 -10.60 21.10
CA THR A 7 -3.56 -11.93 20.79
C THR A 7 -4.96 -12.09 21.37
N VAL A 8 -5.97 -12.24 20.52
CA VAL A 8 -7.28 -12.79 20.92
C VAL A 8 -7.19 -14.28 20.68
N VAL A 9 -7.05 -15.05 21.76
CA VAL A 9 -7.21 -16.52 21.72
C VAL A 9 -8.70 -16.81 21.68
N LYS A 10 -9.22 -17.24 20.53
CA LYS A 10 -10.55 -17.86 20.40
C LYS A 10 -10.33 -19.36 20.28
N GLY A 11 -10.97 -20.12 21.17
CA GLY A 11 -10.76 -21.54 21.34
C GLY A 11 -11.42 -22.44 20.29
N GLU A 12 -10.81 -23.63 20.20
CA GLU A 12 -11.19 -24.92 19.58
C GLU A 12 -11.12 -25.09 18.05
N PRO A 13 -10.75 -26.30 17.59
CA PRO A 13 -10.21 -26.55 16.25
C PRO A 13 -11.35 -26.91 15.30
N GLU A 14 -11.64 -26.02 14.38
CA GLU A 14 -12.38 -26.35 13.17
C GLU A 14 -11.34 -26.40 12.05
N ASP A 15 -11.14 -27.61 11.51
CA ASP A 15 -10.42 -27.91 10.27
C ASP A 15 -11.21 -27.30 9.10
N GLU A 16 -11.28 -25.97 9.07
CA GLU A 16 -11.72 -25.21 7.92
C GLU A 16 -10.45 -24.88 7.14
N GLU A 17 -10.32 -25.45 5.94
CA GLU A 17 -9.41 -24.95 4.94
C GLU A 17 -9.68 -23.44 4.80
N GLU A 18 -8.87 -22.60 5.46
CA GLU A 18 -8.90 -21.15 5.28
C GLU A 18 -8.57 -20.89 3.81
N GLU A 19 -9.60 -20.90 2.95
CA GLU A 19 -9.49 -20.39 1.59
C GLU A 19 -8.95 -18.96 1.72
N GLU A 20 -7.71 -18.74 1.26
CA GLU A 20 -7.05 -17.45 1.30
C GLU A 20 -7.88 -16.44 0.50
N MET A 21 -8.79 -15.74 1.17
CA MET A 21 -9.63 -14.72 0.57
C MET A 21 -8.76 -13.52 0.22
N VAL A 22 -8.28 -13.47 -1.02
CA VAL A 22 -7.44 -12.38 -1.53
C VAL A 22 -8.30 -11.12 -1.70
N ASP A 23 -7.91 -10.01 -1.07
CA ASP A 23 -8.55 -8.70 -1.26
C ASP A 23 -8.40 -8.25 -2.72
N PRO A 24 -9.52 -8.07 -3.47
CA PRO A 24 -9.47 -7.56 -4.83
C PRO A 24 -8.79 -6.19 -4.94
N LEU A 25 -8.83 -5.37 -3.88
CA LEU A 25 -8.17 -4.07 -3.84
C LEU A 25 -6.65 -4.20 -3.96
N GLU A 26 -6.03 -5.11 -3.21
CA GLU A 26 -4.58 -5.32 -3.22
C GLU A 26 -4.11 -5.83 -4.58
N THR A 27 -4.85 -6.76 -5.18
CA THR A 27 -4.57 -7.24 -6.54
C THR A 27 -4.64 -6.11 -7.57
N LEU A 28 -5.61 -5.18 -7.42
CA LEU A 28 -5.75 -4.05 -8.33
C LEU A 28 -4.69 -2.98 -8.13
N ARG A 29 -4.28 -2.72 -6.88
CA ARG A 29 -3.17 -1.81 -6.57
C ARG A 29 -1.88 -2.26 -7.24
N GLN A 30 -1.50 -3.53 -7.08
CA GLN A 30 -0.31 -4.10 -7.74
C GLN A 30 -0.36 -3.92 -9.27
N LYS A 31 -1.50 -4.23 -9.90
CA LYS A 31 -1.67 -4.05 -11.35
C LYS A 31 -1.63 -2.57 -11.79
N CYS A 32 -2.07 -1.65 -10.94
CA CYS A 32 -2.07 -0.22 -11.24
C CYS A 32 -0.69 0.43 -11.02
N GLU A 33 0.11 -0.11 -10.10
CA GLU A 33 1.48 0.32 -9.84
C GLU A 33 2.40 0.09 -11.06
N GLU A 34 2.16 -0.97 -11.85
CA GLU A 34 2.89 -1.25 -13.09
C GLU A 34 2.65 -0.23 -14.22
N THR A 35 1.69 0.70 -14.07
CA THR A 35 1.43 1.71 -15.09
C THR A 35 2.56 2.74 -15.14
N LYS A 36 2.92 3.20 -16.34
CA LYS A 36 4.04 4.15 -16.54
C LYS A 36 4.00 5.38 -15.63
N HIS A 37 2.80 5.92 -15.39
CA HIS A 37 2.64 7.10 -14.54
C HIS A 37 2.87 6.76 -13.06
N CYS A 38 2.39 5.60 -12.58
CA CYS A 38 2.60 5.17 -11.19
C CYS A 38 4.06 4.78 -10.95
N VAL A 39 4.72 4.10 -11.89
CA VAL A 39 6.15 3.79 -11.81
C VAL A 39 6.97 5.09 -11.69
N HIS A 40 6.66 6.10 -12.51
CA HIS A 40 7.41 7.36 -12.45
C HIS A 40 7.22 8.12 -11.12
N THR A 41 5.99 8.17 -10.59
CA THR A 41 5.74 8.83 -9.30
C THR A 41 6.31 8.02 -8.13
N GLN A 42 6.33 6.69 -8.23
CA GLN A 42 6.99 5.79 -7.28
C GLN A 42 8.51 6.02 -7.26
N GLU A 43 9.17 6.09 -8.41
CA GLU A 43 10.61 6.41 -8.49
C GLU A 43 10.93 7.76 -7.83
N ARG A 44 10.07 8.77 -8.01
CA ARG A 44 10.24 10.07 -7.35
C ARG A 44 10.09 9.99 -5.84
N LEU A 45 9.13 9.21 -5.35
CA LEU A 45 8.95 8.95 -3.93
C LEU A 45 10.18 8.26 -3.33
N GLU A 46 10.69 7.21 -3.97
CA GLU A 46 11.91 6.49 -3.52
C GLU A 46 13.15 7.40 -3.50
N LEU A 47 13.28 8.29 -4.49
CA LEU A 47 14.35 9.30 -4.51
C LEU A 47 14.22 10.31 -3.36
N CYS A 48 12.99 10.71 -3.01
CA CYS A 48 12.76 11.54 -1.83
C CYS A 48 13.10 10.79 -0.54
N GLU A 49 12.63 9.55 -0.38
CA GLU A 49 12.91 8.73 0.80
C GLU A 49 14.42 8.51 1.00
N THR A 50 15.16 8.27 -0.09
CA THR A 50 16.62 8.15 -0.05
C THR A 50 17.26 9.48 0.39
N ARG A 51 16.76 10.61 -0.10
CA ARG A 51 17.25 11.95 0.25
C ARG A 51 16.98 12.30 1.71
N VAL A 52 15.77 12.05 2.20
CA VAL A 52 15.38 12.28 3.61
C VAL A 52 16.12 11.32 4.53
N GLY A 53 16.21 10.03 4.18
CA GLY A 53 16.90 9.00 4.97
C GLY A 53 18.42 9.18 5.05
N SER A 54 19.04 9.83 4.07
CA SER A 54 20.48 10.15 4.10
C SER A 54 20.82 11.36 4.99
N ARG A 55 19.84 12.14 5.45
CA ARG A 55 20.06 13.32 6.30
C ARG A 55 19.87 12.94 7.76
N SER A 56 20.84 13.29 8.60
CA SER A 56 20.77 13.05 10.05
C SER A 56 19.72 13.93 10.76
N GLN A 57 19.44 15.12 10.21
CA GLN A 57 18.41 16.02 10.70
C GLN A 57 17.89 16.86 9.53
N THR A 58 16.62 16.72 9.19
CA THR A 58 15.95 17.47 8.13
C THR A 58 14.51 17.77 8.54
N GLN A 59 13.95 18.87 8.04
CA GLN A 59 12.51 19.19 8.12
C GLN A 59 11.76 18.81 6.84
N GLU A 60 12.50 18.26 5.87
CA GLU A 60 11.94 17.77 4.61
C GLU A 60 11.14 16.49 4.86
N ASP A 61 9.96 16.41 4.25
CA ASP A 61 9.11 15.23 4.18
C ASP A 61 8.79 14.89 2.72
N CYS A 62 8.38 13.64 2.48
CA CYS A 62 8.04 13.13 1.14
C CYS A 62 6.52 13.07 0.90
N THR A 63 5.75 13.90 1.61
CA THR A 63 4.29 13.83 1.57
C THR A 63 3.73 14.25 0.22
N GLU A 64 4.40 15.20 -0.46
CA GLU A 64 4.05 15.61 -1.82
C GLU A 64 4.19 14.44 -2.80
N GLU A 65 5.36 13.79 -2.84
CA GLU A 65 5.60 12.65 -3.72
C GLU A 65 4.69 11.46 -3.39
N LEU A 66 4.36 11.27 -2.11
CA LEU A 66 3.39 10.26 -1.69
C LEU A 66 1.99 10.56 -2.25
N PHE A 67 1.52 11.82 -2.19
CA PHE A 67 0.22 12.18 -2.75
C PHE A 67 0.20 12.08 -4.27
N ASP A 68 1.30 12.40 -4.96
CA ASP A 68 1.42 12.21 -6.40
C ASP A 68 1.29 10.72 -6.79
N PHE A 69 1.97 9.84 -6.06
CA PHE A 69 1.87 8.39 -6.25
C PHE A 69 0.47 7.86 -5.97
N LEU A 70 -0.11 8.23 -4.83
CA LEU A 70 -1.46 7.83 -4.45
C LEU A 70 -2.50 8.30 -5.47
N HIS A 71 -2.39 9.55 -5.93
CA HIS A 71 -3.30 10.10 -6.94
C HIS A 71 -3.26 9.29 -8.24
N ALA A 72 -2.05 8.98 -8.73
CA ALA A 72 -1.86 8.18 -9.94
C ALA A 72 -2.46 6.77 -9.80
N ARG A 73 -2.14 6.09 -8.69
CA ARG A 73 -2.58 4.72 -8.42
C ARG A 73 -4.09 4.67 -8.24
N ASP A 74 -4.65 5.55 -7.42
CA ASP A 74 -6.07 5.53 -7.06
C ASP A 74 -6.94 5.98 -8.24
N HIS A 75 -6.43 6.84 -9.14
CA HIS A 75 -7.09 7.11 -10.42
C HIS A 75 -7.28 5.82 -11.22
N CYS A 76 -6.23 4.99 -11.37
CA CYS A 76 -6.33 3.69 -12.03
C CYS A 76 -7.26 2.70 -11.30
N VAL A 77 -7.15 2.59 -9.97
CA VAL A 77 -7.93 1.65 -9.16
C VAL A 77 -9.42 2.00 -9.18
N SER A 78 -9.77 3.29 -9.13
CA SER A 78 -11.17 3.76 -9.12
C SER A 78 -11.99 3.25 -10.31
N HIS A 79 -11.36 3.09 -11.47
CA HIS A 79 -12.01 2.57 -12.67
C HIS A 79 -12.32 1.07 -12.61
N LYS A 80 -11.65 0.31 -11.74
CA LYS A 80 -11.71 -1.17 -11.73
C LYS A 80 -12.31 -1.75 -10.45
N LEU A 81 -12.11 -1.09 -9.31
CA LEU A 81 -12.45 -1.64 -7.98
C LEU A 81 -13.93 -1.99 -7.85
N PHE A 82 -14.83 -1.09 -8.27
CA PHE A 82 -16.28 -1.28 -8.15
C PHE A 82 -16.85 -2.41 -9.03
N HIS A 83 -16.05 -2.98 -9.93
CA HIS A 83 -16.44 -4.18 -10.67
C HIS A 83 -16.17 -5.48 -9.88
N SER A 84 -15.30 -5.41 -8.88
CA SER A 84 -14.84 -6.56 -8.09
C SER A 84 -15.55 -6.68 -6.74
N ILE A 85 -16.17 -5.59 -6.26
CA ILE A 85 -16.97 -5.56 -5.04
C ILE A 85 -18.47 -5.60 -5.40
N LYS A 86 -19.26 -6.39 -4.65
CA LYS A 86 -20.72 -6.52 -4.78
C LYS A 86 -21.44 -5.89 -3.61
#